data_AF-A0A1H2SN33-F1
#
_entry.id   AF-A0A1H2SN33-F1
#
_cell.length_a   1.000
_cell.length_b   1.000
_cell.length_c   1.000
_cell.angle_alpha   90.00
_cell.angle_beta   90.00
_cell.angle_gamma   90.00
#
_symmetry.space_group_name_H-M   'P 1'
#
loop_
_entity.id
_entity.type
_entity.pdbx_description
1 polymer ?
#
loop_
_entity_poly.entity_id
_entity_poly.type
_entity_poly.pdbx_seq_one_letter_code
_entity_poly.pdbx_strand_id
1 'polypeptide(L)' 'MDSAILANNRIGGDKVSSVRLETLEREMELLRAALYREIEGEYKRLSHTSILPISRELDEILNQYYAEKKRRPS' A
#
# COMPACT_ATOMS: atom_id res chain seq x y z
N MET A 1 18.65 31.60 10.00
CA MET A 1 17.18 31.72 10.06
C MET A 1 16.54 30.46 9.46
N ASP A 2 17.12 29.27 9.70
CA ASP A 2 16.96 28.13 8.77
C ASP A 2 16.39 26.86 9.42
N SER A 3 16.32 26.80 10.76
CA SER A 3 15.83 25.62 11.47
C SER A 3 14.31 25.42 11.37
N ALA A 4 13.55 26.51 11.22
CA ALA A 4 12.08 26.46 11.17
C ALA A 4 11.54 25.92 9.83
N ILE A 5 12.23 26.19 8.72
CA ILE A 5 11.83 25.73 7.38
C ILE A 5 12.07 24.22 7.24
N LEU A 6 13.21 23.72 7.74
CA LEU A 6 13.52 22.29 7.74
C LEU A 6 12.55 21.48 8.62
N ALA A 7 12.14 22.03 9.77
CA ALA A 7 11.16 21.38 10.64
C ALA A 7 9.76 21.31 10.01
N ASN A 8 9.30 22.38 9.36
CA ASN A 8 7.99 22.39 8.70
C ASN A 8 7.92 21.43 7.50
N ASN A 9 8.99 21.30 6.72
CA ASN A 9 9.05 20.34 5.62
C ASN A 9 9.08 18.89 6.12
N ARG A 10 9.74 18.62 7.25
CA ARG A 10 9.76 17.28 7.87
C ARG A 10 8.38 16.88 8.43
N ILE A 11 7.72 17.79 9.16
CA ILE A 11 6.38 17.55 9.72
C ILE A 11 5.33 17.41 8.61
N GLY A 12 5.42 18.20 7.53
CA GLY A 12 4.55 18.07 6.37
C GLY A 12 4.77 16.77 5.61
N GLY A 13 6.03 16.38 5.39
CA GLY A 13 6.40 15.11 4.74
C GLY A 13 5.93 13.88 5.52
N ASP A 14 6.10 13.87 6.84
CA ASP A 14 5.69 12.75 7.69
C ASP A 14 4.17 12.55 7.70
N LYS A 15 3.39 13.65 7.70
CA LYS A 15 1.92 13.58 7.62
C LYS A 15 1.44 13.09 6.26
N VAL A 16 2.05 13.57 5.17
CA VAL A 16 1.73 13.12 3.81
C VAL A 16 2.06 11.63 3.63
N SER A 17 3.20 11.20 4.16
CA SER A 17 3.60 9.78 4.14
C SER A 17 2.64 8.90 4.94
N SER A 18 2.16 9.36 6.11
CA SER A 18 1.15 8.64 6.90
C SER A 18 -0.17 8.46 6.17
N VAL A 19 -0.71 9.52 5.56
CA VAL A 19 -1.96 9.44 4.78
C VAL A 19 -1.79 8.53 3.56
N ARG A 20 -0.62 8.56 2.91
CA ARG A 20 -0.33 7.68 1.77
C ARG A 20 -0.26 6.21 2.20
N LEU A 21 0.37 5.90 3.32
CA LEU A 21 0.40 4.54 3.88
C LEU A 21 -1.00 4.03 4.22
N GLU A 22 -1.83 4.84 4.89
CA GLU A 22 -3.24 4.48 5.20
C GLU A 22 -4.06 4.22 3.93
N THR A 23 -3.82 5.00 2.86
CA THR A 23 -4.48 4.80 1.57
C THR A 23 -4.08 3.46 0.94
N LEU A 24 -2.78 3.14 0.93
CA LEU A 24 -2.26 1.88 0.40
C LEU A 24 -2.76 0.68 1.22
N GLU A 25 -2.86 0.80 2.54
CA GLU A 25 -3.44 -0.24 3.41
C GLU A 25 -4.90 -0.49 3.08
N ARG A 26 -5.68 0.56 2.83
CA ARG A 26 -7.08 0.44 2.40
C ARG A 26 -7.21 -0.21 1.02
N GLU A 27 -6.36 0.16 0.06
CA GLU A 27 -6.33 -0.45 -1.27
C GLU A 27 -5.99 -1.95 -1.20
N MET A 28 -5.03 -2.34 -0.35
CA MET A 28 -4.71 -3.75 -0.09
C MET A 28 -5.91 -4.54 0.47
N GLU A 29 -6.65 -3.99 1.44
CA GLU A 29 -7.82 -4.66 2.00
C GLU A 29 -8.95 -4.83 0.97
N LEU A 30 -9.17 -3.83 0.10
CA LEU A 30 -10.14 -3.93 -0.98
C LEU A 30 -9.78 -5.04 -1.98
N LEU A 31 -8.52 -5.11 -2.39
CA LEU A 31 -8.04 -6.17 -3.28
C LEU A 31 -8.08 -7.54 -2.62
N ARG A 32 -7.74 -7.64 -1.34
CA ARG A 32 -7.84 -8.87 -0.56
C ARG A 32 -9.29 -9.36 -0.49
N ALA A 33 -10.25 -8.46 -0.31
CA ALA A 33 -11.67 -8.80 -0.32
C ALA A 33 -12.15 -9.24 -1.70
N ALA A 34 -11.68 -8.58 -2.78
CA ALA A 34 -11.98 -8.97 -4.15
C ALA A 34 -11.41 -10.36 -4.47
N LEU A 35 -10.15 -10.62 -4.10
CA LEU A 35 -9.50 -11.91 -4.23
C LEU A 35 -10.27 -13.01 -3.50
N TYR A 36 -10.66 -12.77 -2.24
CA TYR A 36 -11.41 -13.73 -1.44
C TYR A 36 -12.77 -14.09 -2.06
N ARG A 37 -13.45 -13.10 -2.65
CA ARG A 37 -14.70 -13.31 -3.41
C ARG A 37 -14.46 -14.11 -4.68
N GLU A 38 -13.45 -13.75 -5.46
CA GLU A 38 -13.14 -14.39 -6.75
C GLU A 38 -12.75 -15.86 -6.57
N ILE A 39 -12.02 -16.19 -5.50
CA ILE A 39 -11.67 -17.58 -5.19
C ILE A 39 -12.80 -18.34 -4.47
N GLU A 40 -13.91 -17.68 -4.11
CA GLU A 40 -15.01 -18.22 -3.28
C GLU A 40 -14.52 -18.88 -1.97
N GLY A 41 -13.41 -18.39 -1.41
CA GLY A 41 -12.73 -19.01 -0.27
C GLY A 41 -11.93 -20.29 -0.58
N GLU A 42 -11.90 -20.75 -1.83
CA GLU A 42 -11.09 -21.88 -2.27
C GLU A 42 -9.68 -21.46 -2.70
N TYR A 43 -8.70 -21.57 -1.79
CA TYR A 43 -7.30 -21.27 -2.06
C TYR A 43 -6.71 -21.95 -3.31
N LYS A 44 -7.25 -23.10 -3.73
CA LYS A 44 -6.80 -23.80 -4.95
C LYS A 44 -7.07 -23.01 -6.24
N ARG A 45 -8.00 -22.04 -6.20
CA ARG A 45 -8.32 -21.16 -7.32
C ARG A 45 -7.35 -20.00 -7.46
N LEU A 46 -6.43 -19.78 -6.52
CA LEU A 46 -5.39 -18.74 -6.63
C LEU A 46 -4.48 -18.93 -7.86
N SER A 47 -4.40 -20.15 -8.40
CA SER A 47 -3.66 -20.45 -9.63
C SER A 47 -4.46 -20.20 -10.91
N HIS A 48 -5.74 -19.81 -10.81
CA HIS A 48 -6.53 -19.47 -11.99
C HIS A 48 -5.99 -18.21 -12.66
N THR A 49 -5.99 -18.21 -14.00
CA THR A 49 -5.57 -17.07 -14.82
C THR A 49 -6.36 -15.78 -14.53
N SER A 50 -7.60 -15.89 -14.03
CA SER A 50 -8.41 -14.74 -13.59
C SER A 50 -7.85 -14.03 -12.35
N ILE A 51 -6.99 -14.67 -11.58
CA ILE A 51 -6.36 -14.12 -10.37
C ILE A 51 -5.10 -13.31 -10.70
N LEU A 52 -4.46 -13.57 -11.86
CA LEU A 52 -3.22 -12.90 -12.26
C LEU A 52 -3.29 -11.36 -12.25
N PRO A 53 -4.38 -10.70 -12.72
CA PRO A 53 -4.50 -9.25 -12.62
C PRO A 53 -4.51 -8.78 -11.16
N ILE A 54 -5.26 -9.45 -10.30
CA ILE A 54 -5.37 -9.12 -8.86
C ILE A 54 -4.01 -9.28 -8.16
N SER A 55 -3.26 -10.34 -8.49
CA SER A 55 -1.91 -10.55 -7.95
C SER A 55 -0.94 -9.44 -8.37
N ARG A 56 -0.98 -8.99 -9.63
CA ARG A 56 -0.13 -7.89 -10.11
C ARG A 56 -0.43 -6.58 -9.39
N GLU A 57 -1.71 -6.24 -9.24
CA GLU A 57 -2.12 -5.03 -8.52
C GLU A 57 -1.68 -5.09 -7.05
N LEU A 58 -1.77 -6.26 -6.40
CA LEU A 58 -1.30 -6.44 -5.03
C LEU A 58 0.22 -6.25 -4.92
N ASP A 59 0.99 -6.80 -5.84
CA ASP A 59 2.46 -6.63 -5.88
C ASP A 59 2.85 -5.17 -6.06
N GLU A 60 2.14 -4.42 -6.92
CA GLU A 60 2.38 -3.00 -7.13
C GLU A 60 2.12 -2.18 -5.87
N ILE A 61 1.01 -2.43 -5.18
CA ILE A 61 0.66 -1.71 -3.94
C ILE A 61 1.62 -2.07 -2.81
N LEU A 62 2.02 -3.33 -2.67
CA LEU A 62 3.02 -3.75 -1.69
C LEU A 62 4.36 -3.03 -1.92
N ASN A 63 4.81 -2.96 -3.17
CA ASN A 63 6.04 -2.25 -3.52
C ASN A 63 5.94 -0.75 -3.16
N GLN A 64 4.81 -0.11 -3.44
CA GLN A 64 4.58 1.28 -3.05
C GLN A 64 4.56 1.45 -1.53
N TYR A 65 3.91 0.54 -0.80
CA TYR A 65 3.84 0.57 0.66
C TYR A 65 5.23 0.45 1.28
N TYR A 66 6.05 -0.50 0.82
CA TYR A 66 7.41 -0.66 1.33
C TYR A 66 8.32 0.49 0.95
N ALA A 67 8.16 1.07 -0.24
CA ALA A 67 8.89 2.28 -0.64
C ALA A 67 8.55 3.47 0.28
N GLU A 68 7.26 3.65 0.57
CA GLU A 68 6.78 4.73 1.44
C GLU A 68 7.19 4.51 2.90
N LYS A 69 7.12 3.28 3.40
CA LYS A 69 7.58 2.91 4.74
C LYS A 69 9.08 3.13 4.94
N LYS A 70 9.90 2.86 3.91
CA LYS A 70 11.36 3.14 3.94
C LYS A 70 11.68 4.62 3.93
N ARG A 71 10.80 5.47 3.39
CA ARG A 71 10.98 6.94 3.36
C ARG A 71 10.69 7.61 4.68
N ARG A 72 9.98 6.95 5.59
CA ARG A 72 9.71 7.44 6.95
C ARG A 72 10.85 6.97 7.86
N PRO A 73 11.87 7.81 8.18
CA PRO A 73 12.83 7.45 9.21
C PRO A 73 12.09 7.35 10.55
N SER A 74 12.23 6.21 11.20
CA SER A 74 11.78 5.95 12.58
C SER A 74 12.32 6.96 13.58
#